data_AF-A0A388K1I2-F1
#
_entry.id   AF-A0A388K1I2-F1
#
_cell.length_a   1.000
_cell.length_b   1.000
_cell.length_c   1.000
_cell.angle_alpha   90.00
_cell.angle_beta   90.00
_cell.angle_gamma   90.00
#
_symmetry.space_group_name_H-M   'P 1'
#
loop_
_entity.id
_entity.type
_entity.pdbx_description
1 polymer ?
#
loop_
_entity_poly.entity_id
_entity_poly.type
_entity_poly.pdbx_seq_one_letter_code
_entity_poly.pdbx_strand_id
1 'polypeptide(L)'
;MVARQSWWKTNQEKLDRVYEFMASELEARQEAIREKERLLKEDKEKKRAKQAEEKAMRKLKERQEFEDIIGSIMGSKIHDACQLFLSKADPPRTAVVPSENQRRTDSLRLRQNTEAEKERLEKQIRVLRYEHEAIKKHMEELTRALKQTGNAMKRTGVGVCISSPPEAPARGKARVVGVGTPTSDGFQKLLKAYNNVKEGKLIADIEVQALRQRFERVVSKLVRQGRTPRSNLTKRMNKATDDDEHDLNGQHEGGFDDLTLRPSPPKRTSGRLASKTAVLERAEFLKETKKYLKRLKKHGLQILCGKEGITFVTCEQAINEIAELRASLAFDLRPPPKSDCPIPDSEAKDTREEEQEDAGVQGTQPVEVDDDEPLANE
;
A
#
# COMPACT_ATOMS: atom_id res chain seq x y z
N MET A 1 -62.79 10.98 45.16
CA MET A 1 -63.01 11.72 43.90
C MET A 1 -61.77 11.58 43.04
N VAL A 2 -61.86 11.02 41.83
CA VAL A 2 -60.70 10.87 40.93
C VAL A 2 -60.63 12.12 40.05
N ALA A 3 -59.55 12.90 40.17
CA ALA A 3 -59.32 14.07 39.34
C ALA A 3 -59.15 13.62 37.88
N ARG A 4 -60.08 14.00 37.00
CA ARG A 4 -59.93 13.77 35.56
C ARG A 4 -58.80 14.65 35.04
N GLN A 5 -57.71 14.02 34.60
CA GLN A 5 -56.61 14.70 33.94
C GLN A 5 -57.13 15.35 32.65
N SER A 6 -56.82 16.63 32.43
CA SER A 6 -57.30 17.39 31.26
C SER A 6 -56.73 16.78 29.98
N TRP A 7 -57.60 16.50 29.00
CA TRP A 7 -57.24 15.94 27.69
C TRP A 7 -56.06 16.66 27.00
N TRP A 8 -55.97 17.98 27.16
CA TRP A 8 -54.86 18.80 26.66
C TRP A 8 -53.49 18.39 27.22
N LYS A 9 -53.39 18.11 28.53
CA LYS A 9 -52.12 17.68 29.16
C LYS A 9 -51.63 16.36 28.58
N THR A 10 -52.52 15.39 28.38
CA THR A 10 -52.14 14.09 27.82
C THR A 10 -51.67 14.18 26.36
N ASN A 11 -52.23 15.09 25.56
CA ASN A 11 -51.76 15.30 24.19
C ASN A 11 -50.42 16.07 24.16
N GLN A 12 -50.25 17.04 25.05
CA GLN A 12 -48.98 17.76 25.19
C GLN A 12 -47.85 16.80 25.58
N GLU A 13 -48.07 15.96 26.60
CA GLU A 13 -47.11 14.95 27.04
C GLU A 13 -46.71 13.98 25.90
N LYS A 14 -47.63 13.65 24.98
CA LYS A 14 -47.30 12.81 23.82
C LYS A 14 -46.43 13.53 22.80
N LEU A 15 -46.71 14.81 22.54
CA LEU A 15 -45.88 15.63 21.66
C LEU A 15 -44.48 15.81 22.24
N ASP A 16 -44.39 16.13 23.53
CA ASP A 16 -43.13 16.30 24.24
C ASP A 16 -42.28 15.02 24.16
N ARG A 17 -42.88 13.84 24.35
CA ARG A 17 -42.18 12.55 24.17
C ARG A 17 -41.68 12.31 22.75
N VAL A 18 -42.43 12.71 21.73
CA VAL A 18 -42.00 12.56 20.33
C VAL A 18 -40.84 13.51 20.04
N TYR A 19 -40.88 14.74 20.54
CA TYR A 19 -39.77 15.69 20.41
C TYR A 19 -38.52 15.22 21.16
N GLU A 20 -38.69 14.72 22.38
CA GLU A 20 -37.61 14.15 23.17
C GLU A 20 -36.97 12.95 22.45
N PHE A 21 -37.78 12.02 21.93
CA PHE A 21 -37.28 10.89 21.15
C PHE A 21 -36.48 11.34 19.91
N MET A 22 -37.00 12.31 19.17
CA MET A 22 -36.34 12.84 17.97
C MET A 22 -35.03 13.55 18.32
N ALA A 23 -35.02 14.32 19.41
CA ALA A 23 -33.81 14.98 19.92
C ALA A 23 -32.75 13.95 20.34
N SER A 24 -33.14 12.92 21.09
CA SER A 24 -32.24 11.83 21.50
C SER A 24 -31.70 11.04 20.30
N GLU A 25 -32.52 10.77 19.28
CA GLU A 25 -32.04 10.08 18.08
C GLU A 25 -31.01 10.93 17.30
N LEU A 26 -31.23 12.24 17.21
CA LEU A 26 -30.34 13.15 16.53
C LEU A 26 -29.02 13.33 17.29
N GLU A 27 -29.09 13.41 18.62
CA GLU A 27 -27.91 13.44 19.50
C GLU A 27 -27.10 12.14 19.39
N ALA A 28 -27.74 10.97 19.42
CA ALA A 28 -27.07 9.68 19.26
C ALA A 28 -26.36 9.56 17.91
N ARG A 29 -26.96 10.06 16.82
CA ARG A 29 -26.30 10.10 15.49
C ARG A 29 -25.09 11.02 15.50
N GLN A 30 -25.18 12.18 16.15
CA GLN A 30 -24.08 13.14 16.23
C GLN A 30 -22.94 12.64 17.13
N GLU A 31 -23.25 11.95 18.21
CA GLU A 31 -22.28 11.27 19.06
C GLU A 31 -21.57 10.13 18.30
N ALA A 32 -22.29 9.33 17.53
CA ALA A 32 -21.70 8.29 16.69
C ALA A 32 -20.73 8.85 15.62
N ILE A 33 -20.99 10.06 15.10
CA ILE A 33 -20.08 10.75 14.18
C ILE A 33 -18.82 11.20 14.92
N ARG A 34 -18.97 11.85 16.09
CA ARG A 34 -17.83 12.29 16.92
C ARG A 34 -16.97 11.11 17.38
N GLU A 35 -17.59 9.98 17.72
CA GLU A 35 -16.86 8.77 18.12
C GLU A 35 -16.09 8.16 16.95
N LYS A 36 -16.68 8.10 15.75
CA LYS A 36 -15.97 7.66 14.53
C LYS A 36 -14.77 8.54 14.20
N GLU A 37 -14.90 9.86 14.37
CA GLU A 37 -13.80 10.79 14.17
C GLU A 37 -12.68 10.58 15.19
N ARG A 38 -13.03 10.38 16.47
CA ARG A 38 -12.07 10.06 17.54
C ARG A 38 -11.31 8.76 17.25
N LEU A 39 -12.01 7.69 16.84
CA LEU A 39 -11.39 6.41 16.49
C LEU A 39 -10.46 6.54 15.28
N LEU A 40 -10.83 7.32 14.27
CA LEU A 40 -9.99 7.56 13.09
C LEU A 40 -8.72 8.33 13.47
N LYS A 41 -8.82 9.29 14.39
CA LYS A 41 -7.68 10.05 14.93
C LYS A 41 -6.74 9.15 15.73
N GLU A 42 -7.28 8.30 16.60
CA GLU A 42 -6.52 7.33 17.39
C GLU A 42 -5.81 6.30 16.51
N ASP A 43 -6.46 5.76 15.47
CA ASP A 43 -5.83 4.81 14.54
C ASP A 43 -4.67 5.46 13.75
N LYS A 44 -4.83 6.72 13.35
CA LYS A 44 -3.78 7.49 12.68
C LYS A 44 -2.58 7.75 13.61
N GLU A 45 -2.83 8.07 14.88
CA GLU A 45 -1.78 8.25 15.88
C GLU A 45 -1.07 6.93 16.19
N LYS A 46 -1.83 5.85 16.36
CA LYS A 46 -1.30 4.49 16.56
C LYS A 46 -0.42 4.03 15.40
N LYS A 47 -0.78 4.37 14.16
CA LYS A 47 0.06 4.11 12.98
C LYS A 47 1.37 4.91 13.02
N ARG A 48 1.33 6.18 13.45
CA ARG A 48 2.53 7.01 13.62
C ARG A 48 3.44 6.48 14.72
N ALA A 49 2.88 6.07 15.86
CA ALA A 49 3.63 5.48 16.97
C ALA A 49 4.34 4.19 16.53
N LYS A 50 3.63 3.27 15.85
CA LYS A 50 4.23 2.04 15.29
C LYS A 50 5.36 2.32 14.30
N GLN A 51 5.21 3.33 13.45
CA GLN A 51 6.25 3.71 12.50
C GLN A 51 7.50 4.28 13.19
N ALA A 52 7.32 5.03 14.28
CA ALA A 52 8.43 5.53 15.08
C ALA A 52 9.16 4.40 15.84
N GLU A 53 8.40 3.46 16.39
CA GLU A 53 8.92 2.26 17.06
C GLU A 53 9.71 1.36 16.09
N GLU A 54 9.17 1.09 14.89
CA GLU A 54 9.86 0.32 13.86
C GLU A 54 11.16 0.99 13.43
N LYS A 55 11.16 2.32 13.29
CA LYS A 55 12.37 3.09 12.96
C LYS A 55 13.42 3.01 14.08
N ALA A 56 13.00 2.99 15.35
CA ALA A 56 13.90 2.80 16.48
C ALA A 56 14.51 1.39 16.50
N MET A 57 13.67 0.37 16.31
CA MET A 57 14.12 -1.02 16.21
C MET A 57 15.08 -1.26 15.05
N ARG A 58 14.87 -0.60 13.91
CA ARG A 58 15.80 -0.67 12.78
C ARG A 58 17.17 -0.10 13.13
N LYS A 59 17.22 1.06 13.78
CA LYS A 59 18.49 1.67 14.21
C LYS A 59 19.24 0.80 15.22
N LEU A 60 18.52 0.20 16.16
CA LEU A 60 19.13 -0.72 17.14
C LEU A 60 19.72 -1.94 16.43
N LYS A 61 18.99 -2.50 15.47
CA LYS A 61 19.45 -3.65 14.70
C LYS A 61 20.66 -3.33 13.81
N GLU A 62 20.68 -2.16 13.16
CA GLU A 62 21.84 -1.71 12.37
C GLU A 62 23.09 -1.54 13.24
N ARG A 63 22.94 -1.07 14.49
CA ARG A 63 24.06 -1.02 15.46
C ARG A 63 24.54 -2.42 15.83
N GLN A 64 23.62 -3.34 16.12
CA GLN A 64 23.97 -4.72 16.43
C GLN A 64 24.69 -5.41 15.27
N GLU A 65 24.17 -5.28 14.04
CA GLU A 65 24.80 -5.86 12.85
C GLU A 65 26.20 -5.28 12.61
N PHE A 66 26.40 -3.99 12.88
CA PHE A 66 27.71 -3.36 12.80
C PHE A 66 28.70 -3.90 13.85
N GLU A 67 28.24 -4.05 15.10
CA GLU A 67 29.03 -4.66 16.17
C GLU A 67 29.39 -6.12 15.85
N ASP A 68 28.45 -6.91 15.32
CA ASP A 68 28.68 -8.30 14.92
C ASP A 68 29.71 -8.40 13.77
N ILE A 69 29.65 -7.48 12.79
CA ILE A 69 30.62 -7.42 11.68
C ILE A 69 32.02 -7.08 12.20
N ILE A 70 32.15 -6.07 13.06
CA ILE A 70 33.44 -5.71 13.66
C ILE A 70 33.96 -6.87 14.52
N GLY A 71 33.09 -7.46 15.35
CA GLY A 71 33.44 -8.60 16.19
C GLY A 71 33.92 -9.80 15.37
N SER A 72 33.28 -10.07 14.23
CA SER A 72 33.71 -11.13 13.32
C SER A 72 35.07 -10.84 12.67
N ILE A 73 35.30 -9.60 12.19
CA ILE A 73 36.56 -9.20 11.55
C ILE A 73 37.71 -9.19 12.57
N MET A 74 37.48 -8.66 13.76
CA MET A 74 38.50 -8.66 14.82
C MET A 74 38.76 -10.08 15.33
N GLY A 75 37.72 -10.88 15.49
CA GLY A 75 37.83 -12.28 15.90
C GLY A 75 38.67 -13.10 14.94
N SER A 76 38.47 -12.95 13.62
CA SER A 76 39.29 -13.64 12.62
C SER A 76 40.73 -13.14 12.62
N LYS A 77 40.97 -11.81 12.64
CA LYS A 77 42.32 -11.25 12.67
C LYS A 77 43.12 -11.66 13.92
N ILE A 78 42.48 -11.70 15.09
CA ILE A 78 43.10 -12.16 16.33
C ILE A 78 43.42 -13.66 16.23
N HIS A 79 42.49 -14.45 15.71
CA HIS A 79 42.71 -15.88 15.49
C HIS A 79 43.91 -16.14 14.56
N ASP A 80 43.98 -15.44 13.43
CA ASP A 80 45.07 -15.54 12.46
C ASP A 80 46.42 -15.13 13.08
N ALA A 81 46.43 -14.05 13.87
CA ALA A 81 47.63 -13.61 14.58
C ALA A 81 48.09 -14.65 15.61
N CYS A 82 47.18 -15.18 16.43
CA CYS A 82 47.48 -16.26 17.37
C CYS A 82 48.05 -17.49 16.65
N GLN A 83 47.47 -17.86 15.50
CA GLN A 83 47.96 -18.98 14.70
C GLN A 83 49.39 -18.73 14.17
N LEU A 84 49.71 -17.51 13.73
CA LEU A 84 51.05 -17.14 13.27
C LEU A 84 52.10 -17.18 14.39
N PHE A 85 51.78 -16.72 15.59
CA PHE A 85 52.70 -16.76 16.74
C PHE A 85 52.95 -18.19 17.24
N LEU A 86 51.90 -19.01 17.30
CA LEU A 86 52.02 -20.39 17.77
C LEU A 86 52.66 -21.32 16.72
N SER A 87 52.47 -21.07 15.42
CA SER A 87 53.03 -21.91 14.35
C SER A 87 54.53 -21.71 14.12
N LYS A 88 55.15 -20.67 14.69
CA LYS A 88 56.58 -20.36 14.52
C LYS A 88 57.48 -20.85 15.65
N ALA A 89 56.94 -21.54 16.65
CA ALA A 89 57.71 -22.00 17.81
C ALA A 89 58.30 -23.40 17.67
N ASP A 90 58.31 -24.00 16.47
CA ASP A 90 59.06 -25.24 16.23
C ASP A 90 60.49 -24.92 15.77
N PRO A 91 61.52 -25.10 16.62
CA PRO A 91 62.90 -25.01 16.17
C PRO A 91 63.20 -26.16 15.19
N PRO A 92 64.11 -25.95 14.22
CA PRO A 92 64.55 -26.99 13.29
C PRO A 92 65.39 -28.02 14.06
N ARG A 93 64.75 -28.98 14.73
CA ARG A 93 65.40 -30.16 15.28
C ARG A 93 65.05 -31.36 14.42
N THR A 94 66.04 -31.76 13.63
CA THR A 94 66.35 -33.15 13.21
C THR A 94 65.17 -34.10 13.14
N ALA A 95 64.71 -34.32 11.90
CA ALA A 95 64.32 -35.62 11.36
C ALA A 95 63.93 -36.69 12.39
N VAL A 96 62.79 -36.52 13.03
CA VAL A 96 61.94 -37.63 13.45
C VAL A 96 60.64 -37.42 12.70
N VAL A 97 60.41 -38.31 11.74
CA VAL A 97 59.20 -38.41 10.91
C VAL A 97 57.96 -38.17 11.79
N PRO A 98 57.29 -37.01 11.71
CA PRO A 98 56.05 -36.78 12.42
C PRO A 98 55.01 -37.59 11.68
N SER A 99 54.56 -38.65 12.33
CA SER A 99 53.50 -39.54 11.89
C SER A 99 52.32 -38.74 11.30
N GLU A 100 52.17 -38.76 9.96
CA GLU A 100 51.07 -38.14 9.19
C GLU A 100 49.67 -38.61 9.66
N ASN A 101 49.61 -39.61 10.54
CA ASN A 101 48.38 -40.18 11.04
C ASN A 101 47.60 -39.22 11.96
N GLN A 102 48.23 -38.27 12.67
CA GLN A 102 47.50 -37.44 13.65
C GLN A 102 46.61 -36.36 12.99
N ARG A 103 47.07 -35.71 11.90
CA ARG A 103 46.25 -34.71 11.16
C ARG A 103 45.09 -35.35 10.38
N ARG A 104 45.18 -36.65 10.05
CA ARG A 104 44.07 -37.39 9.43
C ARG A 104 42.93 -37.64 10.42
N THR A 105 43.24 -37.86 11.70
CA THR A 105 42.22 -38.20 12.72
C THR A 105 41.30 -37.03 13.06
N ASP A 106 41.83 -35.81 13.17
CA ASP A 106 41.02 -34.63 13.50
C ASP A 106 40.15 -34.17 12.31
N SER A 107 40.66 -34.31 11.08
CA SER A 107 39.85 -34.09 9.86
C SER A 107 38.69 -35.09 9.75
N LEU A 108 38.91 -36.35 10.12
CA LEU A 108 37.87 -37.38 10.18
C LEU A 108 36.79 -37.07 11.22
N ARG A 109 37.16 -36.59 12.40
CA ARG A 109 36.21 -36.19 13.45
C ARG A 109 35.35 -34.99 13.04
N LEU A 110 35.96 -33.99 12.40
CA LEU A 110 35.20 -32.83 11.91
C LEU A 110 34.23 -33.24 10.81
N ARG A 111 34.65 -34.14 9.90
CA ARG A 111 33.79 -34.67 8.84
C ARG A 111 32.59 -35.45 9.40
N GLN A 112 32.79 -36.29 10.41
CA GLN A 112 31.70 -37.03 11.08
C GLN A 112 30.69 -36.09 11.78
N ASN A 113 31.17 -35.03 12.44
CA ASN A 113 30.27 -34.04 13.05
C ASN A 113 29.43 -33.31 12.00
N THR A 114 30.04 -32.90 10.87
CA THR A 114 29.28 -32.25 9.79
C THR A 114 28.25 -33.18 9.15
N GLU A 115 28.53 -34.49 9.08
CA GLU A 115 27.63 -35.49 8.52
C GLU A 115 26.43 -35.75 9.45
N ALA A 116 26.67 -35.86 10.76
CA ALA A 116 25.61 -35.98 11.77
C ALA A 116 24.71 -34.73 11.83
N GLU A 117 25.30 -33.54 11.72
CA GLU A 117 24.53 -32.28 11.68
C GLU A 117 23.71 -32.17 10.39
N LYS A 118 24.27 -32.57 9.25
CA LYS A 118 23.55 -32.66 7.97
C LYS A 118 22.36 -33.62 8.07
N GLU A 119 22.54 -34.80 8.64
CA GLU A 119 21.45 -35.78 8.82
C GLU A 119 20.34 -35.23 9.73
N ARG A 120 20.72 -34.54 10.82
CA ARG A 120 19.77 -33.86 11.72
C ARG A 120 18.97 -32.78 10.99
N LEU A 121 19.63 -31.94 10.20
CA LEU A 121 18.98 -30.90 9.40
C LEU A 121 18.06 -31.49 8.32
N GLU A 122 18.48 -32.56 7.64
CA GLU A 122 17.65 -33.27 6.67
C GLU A 122 16.39 -33.89 7.30
N LYS A 123 16.49 -34.40 8.54
CA LYS A 123 15.33 -34.87 9.31
C LYS A 123 14.37 -33.71 9.62
N GLN A 124 14.88 -32.56 10.07
CA GLN A 124 14.05 -31.37 10.31
C GLN A 124 13.37 -30.87 9.03
N ILE A 125 14.07 -30.86 7.89
CA ILE A 125 13.49 -30.48 6.60
C ILE A 125 12.37 -31.45 6.21
N ARG A 126 12.53 -32.76 6.43
CA ARG A 126 11.48 -33.75 6.18
C ARG A 126 10.25 -33.52 7.04
N VAL A 127 10.43 -33.28 8.34
CA VAL A 127 9.32 -32.96 9.27
C VAL A 127 8.58 -31.70 8.82
N LEU A 128 9.30 -30.61 8.54
CA LEU A 128 8.69 -29.36 8.09
C LEU A 128 7.94 -29.51 6.76
N ARG A 129 8.43 -30.33 5.82
CA ARG A 129 7.71 -30.64 4.57
C ARG A 129 6.41 -31.39 4.84
N TYR A 130 6.44 -32.36 5.75
CA TYR A 130 5.24 -33.11 6.14
C TYR A 130 4.19 -32.22 6.82
N GLU A 131 4.61 -31.40 7.79
CA GLU A 131 3.73 -30.45 8.47
C GLU A 131 3.13 -29.42 7.50
N HIS A 132 3.94 -28.90 6.58
CA HIS A 132 3.46 -27.96 5.56
C HIS A 132 2.39 -28.59 4.66
N GLU A 133 2.59 -29.84 4.23
CA GLU A 133 1.60 -30.58 3.43
C GLU A 133 0.32 -30.85 4.23
N ALA A 134 0.44 -31.19 5.52
CA ALA A 134 -0.70 -31.40 6.41
C ALA A 134 -1.52 -30.12 6.63
N ILE A 135 -0.86 -28.99 6.92
CA ILE A 135 -1.52 -27.68 7.07
C ILE A 135 -2.22 -27.27 5.78
N LYS A 136 -1.58 -27.51 4.62
CA LYS A 136 -2.17 -27.22 3.31
C LYS A 136 -3.45 -28.02 3.08
N LYS A 137 -3.44 -29.33 3.35
CA LYS A 137 -4.64 -30.19 3.26
C LYS A 137 -5.75 -29.69 4.18
N HIS A 138 -5.43 -29.32 5.41
CA HIS A 138 -6.40 -28.80 6.37
C HIS A 138 -7.03 -27.48 5.90
N MET A 139 -6.21 -26.58 5.34
CA MET A 139 -6.68 -25.34 4.72
C MET A 139 -7.62 -25.58 3.52
N GLU A 140 -7.31 -26.55 2.68
CA GLU A 140 -8.15 -26.95 1.54
C GLU A 140 -9.47 -27.59 1.99
N GLU A 141 -9.46 -28.37 3.09
CA GLU A 141 -10.66 -28.92 3.72
C GLU A 141 -11.54 -27.85 4.34
N LEU A 142 -10.98 -26.92 5.11
CA LEU A 142 -11.70 -25.76 5.65
C LEU A 142 -12.32 -24.92 4.53
N THR A 143 -11.58 -24.69 3.45
CA THR A 143 -12.09 -23.96 2.28
C THR A 143 -13.24 -24.72 1.62
N ARG A 144 -13.16 -26.06 1.52
CA ARG A 144 -14.25 -26.90 1.01
C ARG A 144 -15.47 -26.86 1.93
N ALA A 145 -15.29 -26.98 3.23
CA ALA A 145 -16.36 -26.90 4.22
C ALA A 145 -17.06 -25.53 4.18
N LEU A 146 -16.30 -24.44 4.09
CA LEU A 146 -16.85 -23.09 3.99
C LEU A 146 -17.71 -22.90 2.72
N LYS A 147 -17.26 -23.44 1.58
CA LYS A 147 -18.03 -23.43 0.33
C LYS A 147 -19.32 -24.25 0.43
N GLN A 148 -19.29 -25.38 1.13
CA GLN A 148 -20.48 -26.20 1.36
C GLN A 148 -21.49 -25.47 2.27
N THR A 149 -21.03 -24.86 3.36
CA THR A 149 -21.88 -24.11 4.30
C THR A 149 -22.45 -22.84 3.67
N GLY A 150 -21.64 -22.10 2.88
CA GLY A 150 -22.07 -20.87 2.21
C GLY A 150 -23.15 -21.07 1.15
N ASN A 151 -23.24 -22.27 0.56
CA ASN A 151 -24.27 -22.61 -0.41
C ASN A 151 -25.57 -23.10 0.24
N ALA A 152 -25.50 -23.67 1.45
CA ALA A 152 -26.68 -24.10 2.21
C ALA A 152 -27.52 -22.91 2.73
N MET A 153 -26.88 -21.75 2.94
CA MET A 153 -27.53 -20.57 3.54
C MET A 153 -28.29 -19.69 2.53
N LYS A 154 -28.21 -19.98 1.23
CA LYS A 154 -28.83 -19.16 0.16
C LYS A 154 -30.23 -19.61 -0.28
N ARG A 155 -30.82 -20.64 0.33
CA ARG A 155 -32.16 -21.13 -0.03
C ARG A 155 -33.15 -21.06 1.13
N THR A 156 -33.37 -19.86 1.67
CA THR A 156 -34.64 -19.51 2.32
C THR A 156 -35.00 -18.03 2.17
N GLY A 157 -34.45 -17.37 1.14
CA GLY A 157 -34.95 -16.09 0.66
C GLY A 157 -36.03 -16.33 -0.38
N VAL A 158 -37.22 -16.75 0.07
CA VAL A 158 -38.43 -16.68 -0.76
C VAL A 158 -38.64 -15.22 -1.15
N GLY A 159 -38.88 -15.01 -2.44
CA GLY A 159 -38.70 -13.75 -3.15
C GLY A 159 -39.32 -12.52 -2.49
N VAL A 160 -38.48 -11.53 -2.21
CA VAL A 160 -38.91 -10.15 -2.11
C VAL A 160 -38.75 -9.56 -3.51
N CYS A 161 -39.82 -9.69 -4.30
CA CYS A 161 -39.95 -9.02 -5.59
C CYS A 161 -39.90 -7.50 -5.36
N ILE A 162 -38.98 -6.86 -6.07
CA ILE A 162 -38.78 -5.41 -6.09
C ILE A 162 -39.82 -4.80 -7.05
N SER A 163 -41.11 -5.03 -6.81
CA SER A 163 -42.19 -4.42 -7.58
C SER A 163 -42.95 -3.44 -6.70
N SER A 164 -42.72 -2.16 -6.99
CA SER A 164 -43.54 -1.01 -6.60
C SER A 164 -43.58 -0.68 -5.09
N PRO A 165 -43.59 0.61 -4.72
CA PRO A 165 -43.90 1.01 -3.34
C PRO A 165 -45.30 0.46 -2.98
N PRO A 166 -45.46 -0.31 -1.89
CA PRO A 166 -46.78 -0.73 -1.46
C PRO A 166 -47.62 0.50 -1.16
N GLU A 167 -48.78 0.57 -1.82
CA GLU A 167 -49.81 1.56 -1.60
C GLU A 167 -50.13 1.66 -0.11
N ALA A 168 -50.18 2.90 0.40
CA ALA A 168 -50.26 3.20 1.81
C ALA A 168 -51.44 2.43 2.46
N PRO A 169 -51.19 1.59 3.47
CA PRO A 169 -52.25 0.88 4.16
C PRO A 169 -53.26 1.88 4.68
N ALA A 170 -54.52 1.72 4.27
CA ALA A 170 -55.63 2.53 4.72
C ALA A 170 -55.58 2.65 6.24
N ARG A 171 -55.61 3.91 6.70
CA ARG A 171 -55.54 4.46 8.06
C ARG A 171 -56.30 3.62 9.10
N GLY A 172 -55.77 2.46 9.44
CA GLY A 172 -56.29 1.51 10.42
C GLY A 172 -55.61 1.78 11.75
N LYS A 173 -56.40 1.97 12.80
CA LYS A 173 -55.99 2.22 14.18
C LYS A 173 -54.75 1.40 14.55
N ALA A 174 -53.65 2.10 14.84
CA ALA A 174 -52.41 1.52 15.32
C ALA A 174 -52.69 0.69 16.58
N ARG A 175 -52.77 -0.64 16.43
CA ARG A 175 -52.58 -1.52 17.58
C ARG A 175 -51.12 -1.38 17.95
N VAL A 176 -50.86 -0.73 19.08
CA VAL A 176 -49.59 -0.80 19.80
C VAL A 176 -49.31 -2.29 20.00
N VAL A 177 -48.46 -2.84 19.14
CA VAL A 177 -47.84 -4.15 19.39
C VAL A 177 -46.93 -3.89 20.57
N GLY A 178 -47.47 -4.18 21.76
CA GLY A 178 -46.70 -4.14 22.99
C GLY A 178 -45.40 -4.91 22.77
N VAL A 179 -44.30 -4.33 23.22
CA VAL A 179 -42.99 -4.98 23.31
C VAL A 179 -43.19 -6.19 24.22
N GLY A 180 -43.61 -7.31 23.61
CA GLY A 180 -43.73 -8.58 24.28
C GLY A 180 -42.35 -8.92 24.78
N THR A 181 -42.25 -9.20 26.08
CA THR A 181 -41.04 -9.79 26.65
C THR A 181 -40.58 -10.93 25.73
N PRO A 182 -39.31 -10.94 25.29
CA PRO A 182 -38.81 -11.95 24.37
C PRO A 182 -39.19 -13.33 24.90
N THR A 183 -39.90 -14.12 24.10
CA THR A 183 -40.23 -15.50 24.43
C THR A 183 -38.92 -16.24 24.74
N SER A 184 -38.91 -17.19 25.67
CA SER A 184 -37.69 -17.92 26.09
C SER A 184 -36.86 -18.45 24.90
N ASP A 185 -37.53 -18.94 23.84
CA ASP A 185 -36.91 -19.35 22.58
C ASP A 185 -36.20 -18.21 21.83
N GLY A 186 -36.77 -17.00 21.84
CA GLY A 186 -36.16 -15.80 21.29
C GLY A 186 -34.88 -15.40 22.04
N PHE A 187 -34.85 -15.57 23.36
CA PHE A 187 -33.65 -15.31 24.16
C PHE A 187 -32.52 -16.30 23.83
N GLN A 188 -32.85 -17.58 23.66
CA GLN A 188 -31.88 -18.60 23.28
C GLN A 188 -31.31 -18.37 21.87
N LYS A 189 -32.16 -17.95 20.93
CA LYS A 189 -31.72 -17.53 19.59
C LYS A 189 -30.80 -16.30 19.63
N LEU A 190 -31.11 -15.32 20.48
CA LEU A 190 -30.28 -14.13 20.64
C LEU A 190 -28.91 -14.47 21.24
N LEU A 191 -28.86 -15.32 22.26
CA LEU A 191 -27.59 -15.81 22.84
C LEU A 191 -26.75 -16.56 21.79
N LYS A 192 -27.38 -17.41 20.98
CA LYS A 192 -26.69 -18.11 19.90
C LYS A 192 -26.15 -17.15 18.84
N ALA A 193 -26.94 -16.16 18.44
CA ALA A 193 -26.51 -15.14 17.49
C ALA A 193 -25.34 -14.31 18.05
N TYR A 194 -25.40 -13.92 19.31
CA TYR A 194 -24.33 -13.20 19.99
C TYR A 194 -23.02 -14.02 20.04
N ASN A 195 -23.10 -15.30 20.38
CA ASN A 195 -21.93 -16.18 20.40
C ASN A 195 -21.32 -16.36 19.00
N ASN A 196 -22.15 -16.54 17.97
CA ASN A 196 -21.67 -16.62 16.58
C ASN A 196 -20.95 -15.34 16.14
N VAL A 197 -21.45 -14.16 16.52
CA VAL A 197 -20.79 -12.87 16.23
C VAL A 197 -19.46 -12.77 16.98
N LYS A 198 -19.41 -13.20 18.24
CA LYS A 198 -18.19 -13.22 19.05
C LYS A 198 -17.13 -14.16 18.45
N GLU A 199 -17.52 -15.35 18.02
CA GLU A 199 -16.62 -16.31 17.36
C GLU A 199 -16.16 -15.80 15.99
N GLY A 200 -17.06 -15.24 15.18
CA GLY A 200 -16.71 -14.63 13.90
C GLY A 200 -15.70 -13.50 14.04
N LYS A 201 -15.83 -12.67 15.09
CA LYS A 201 -14.85 -11.62 15.41
C LYS A 201 -13.48 -12.21 15.74
N LEU A 202 -13.42 -13.25 16.58
CA LEU A 202 -12.16 -13.90 16.94
C LEU A 202 -11.46 -14.50 15.71
N ILE A 203 -12.22 -15.14 14.81
CA ILE A 203 -11.67 -15.70 13.56
C ILE A 203 -11.11 -14.58 12.68
N ALA A 204 -11.84 -13.49 12.49
CA ALA A 204 -11.37 -12.34 11.72
C ALA A 204 -10.10 -11.70 12.33
N ASP A 205 -10.01 -11.59 13.65
CA ASP A 205 -8.83 -11.07 14.33
C ASP A 205 -7.58 -11.97 14.10
N ILE A 206 -7.77 -13.30 14.13
CA ILE A 206 -6.71 -14.27 13.81
C ILE A 206 -6.26 -14.14 12.35
N GLU A 207 -7.18 -13.97 11.40
CA GLU A 207 -6.86 -13.76 9.99
C GLU A 207 -6.07 -12.47 9.74
N VAL A 208 -6.48 -11.37 10.38
CA VAL A 208 -5.77 -10.08 10.33
C VAL A 208 -4.36 -10.24 10.89
N GLN A 209 -4.19 -11.00 11.97
CA GLN A 209 -2.87 -11.28 12.54
C GLN A 209 -2.00 -12.11 11.59
N ALA A 210 -2.56 -13.14 10.96
CA ALA A 210 -1.85 -13.96 9.97
C ALA A 210 -1.43 -13.15 8.73
N LEU A 211 -2.30 -12.26 8.24
CA LEU A 211 -1.97 -11.33 7.15
C LEU A 211 -0.85 -10.37 7.55
N ARG A 212 -0.89 -9.82 8.76
CA ARG A 212 0.17 -8.95 9.28
C ARG A 212 1.51 -9.68 9.32
N GLN A 213 1.56 -10.92 9.81
CA GLN A 213 2.79 -11.73 9.82
C GLN A 213 3.30 -12.04 8.42
N ARG A 214 2.42 -12.33 7.44
CA ARG A 214 2.84 -12.55 6.04
C ARG A 214 3.44 -11.28 5.44
N PHE A 215 2.80 -10.14 5.64
CA PHE A 215 3.30 -8.85 5.18
C PHE A 215 4.68 -8.57 5.80
N GLU A 216 4.83 -8.76 7.10
CA GLU A 216 6.10 -8.59 7.81
C GLU A 216 7.20 -9.53 7.30
N ARG A 217 6.88 -10.79 6.99
CA ARG A 217 7.83 -11.73 6.35
C ARG A 217 8.24 -11.26 4.94
N VAL A 218 7.29 -10.77 4.14
CA VAL A 218 7.60 -10.25 2.79
C VAL A 218 8.44 -8.98 2.87
N VAL A 219 8.11 -8.06 3.77
CA VAL A 219 8.90 -6.86 4.06
C VAL A 219 10.30 -7.25 4.53
N SER A 220 10.43 -8.20 5.44
CA SER A 220 11.73 -8.69 5.92
C SER A 220 12.55 -9.31 4.79
N LYS A 221 11.94 -10.08 3.88
CA LYS A 221 12.61 -10.61 2.69
C LYS A 221 13.04 -9.49 1.73
N LEU A 222 12.20 -8.47 1.53
CA LEU A 222 12.49 -7.33 0.66
C LEU A 222 13.65 -6.47 1.22
N VAL A 223 13.66 -6.25 2.54
CA VAL A 223 14.75 -5.55 3.25
C VAL A 223 16.05 -6.35 3.14
N ARG A 224 16.03 -7.67 3.39
CA ARG A 224 17.20 -8.54 3.24
C ARG A 224 17.72 -8.62 1.81
N GLN A 225 16.84 -8.53 0.81
CA GLN A 225 17.24 -8.49 -0.61
C GLN A 225 17.89 -7.17 -1.03
N GLY A 226 18.02 -6.17 -0.15
CA GLY A 226 18.69 -4.90 -0.46
C GLY A 226 17.97 -4.07 -1.54
N ARG A 227 16.74 -4.47 -1.92
CA ARG A 227 15.89 -3.81 -2.92
C ARG A 227 14.95 -2.78 -2.31
N THR A 228 15.31 -2.22 -1.15
CA THR A 228 14.65 -1.00 -0.69
C THR A 228 15.10 0.17 -1.57
N PRO A 229 14.20 0.95 -2.18
CA PRO A 229 14.55 2.07 -3.08
C PRO A 229 15.51 3.11 -2.50
N ARG A 230 15.70 3.13 -1.17
CA ARG A 230 16.61 4.07 -0.48
C ARG A 230 18.03 3.55 -0.25
N SER A 231 18.29 2.24 -0.20
CA SER A 231 19.63 1.72 0.13
C SER A 231 20.63 1.82 -1.02
N ASN A 232 20.16 2.02 -2.25
CA ASN A 232 21.04 2.26 -3.40
C ASN A 232 21.53 3.71 -3.50
N LEU A 233 20.90 4.68 -2.83
CA LEU A 233 21.32 6.08 -2.89
C LEU A 233 22.56 6.31 -2.03
N THR A 234 22.58 5.83 -0.78
CA THR A 234 23.76 5.97 0.10
C THR A 234 24.95 5.16 -0.44
N LYS A 235 24.70 3.98 -1.03
CA LYS A 235 25.75 3.17 -1.67
C LYS A 235 26.26 3.79 -2.98
N ARG A 236 25.42 4.52 -3.72
CA ARG A 236 25.86 5.32 -4.89
C ARG A 236 26.57 6.60 -4.48
N MET A 237 26.11 7.27 -3.43
CA MET A 237 26.78 8.47 -2.90
C MET A 237 28.17 8.12 -2.39
N ASN A 238 28.30 7.08 -1.55
CA ASN A 238 29.61 6.69 -1.03
C ASN A 238 30.54 6.09 -2.10
N LYS A 239 30.00 5.60 -3.23
CA LYS A 239 30.81 5.16 -4.38
C LYS A 239 31.22 6.31 -5.29
N ALA A 240 30.50 7.44 -5.25
CA ALA A 240 30.86 8.64 -6.00
C ALA A 240 31.87 9.53 -5.25
N THR A 241 32.06 9.34 -3.94
CA THR A 241 33.06 10.08 -3.16
C THR A 241 34.39 9.35 -2.95
N ASP A 242 34.52 8.10 -3.43
CA ASP A 242 35.70 7.25 -3.19
C ASP A 242 36.44 6.90 -4.50
N ASP A 243 36.16 7.64 -5.58
CA ASP A 243 36.72 7.46 -6.94
C ASP A 243 37.34 8.78 -7.45
N ASP A 244 37.89 9.59 -6.54
CA ASP A 244 38.63 10.83 -6.83
C ASP A 244 40.13 10.67 -6.49
N GLU A 245 40.75 9.62 -7.02
CA GLU A 245 42.18 9.61 -7.31
C GLU A 245 42.39 8.89 -8.64
N HIS A 246 42.18 9.58 -9.76
CA HIS A 246 43.06 9.50 -10.94
C HIS A 246 42.67 10.54 -12.01
N ASP A 247 43.67 11.36 -12.34
CA ASP A 247 43.96 12.01 -13.62
C ASP A 247 43.10 13.19 -14.10
N LEU A 248 43.60 14.37 -13.72
CA LEU A 248 44.00 15.47 -14.62
C LEU A 248 43.76 15.22 -16.13
N ASN A 249 42.68 15.77 -16.69
CA ASN A 249 42.71 16.64 -17.86
C ASN A 249 41.31 16.96 -18.40
N GLY A 250 41.10 18.23 -18.75
CA GLY A 250 40.29 18.58 -19.91
C GLY A 250 38.82 18.95 -19.66
N GLN A 251 38.60 20.19 -19.24
CA GLN A 251 37.82 21.15 -20.04
C GLN A 251 36.53 20.61 -20.71
N HIS A 252 35.39 20.69 -20.02
CA HIS A 252 34.13 20.96 -20.70
C HIS A 252 33.17 21.76 -19.79
N GLU A 253 33.01 23.02 -20.14
CA GLU A 253 32.02 23.95 -19.63
C GLU A 253 30.69 23.72 -20.36
N GLY A 254 29.56 23.95 -19.69
CA GLY A 254 28.21 23.92 -20.27
C GLY A 254 27.45 22.61 -19.99
N GLY A 255 26.25 22.61 -19.44
CA GLY A 255 25.34 23.68 -19.09
C GLY A 255 24.13 23.02 -18.43
N PHE A 256 23.55 23.74 -17.49
CA PHE A 256 22.36 23.38 -16.73
C PHE A 256 21.19 22.93 -17.63
N ASP A 257 20.84 21.64 -17.62
CA ASP A 257 19.56 21.19 -18.18
C ASP A 257 19.01 19.88 -17.57
N ASP A 258 19.32 19.59 -16.29
CA ASP A 258 18.80 18.40 -15.59
C ASP A 258 17.73 18.72 -14.53
N LEU A 259 16.81 19.63 -14.86
CA LEU A 259 15.57 19.86 -14.09
C LEU A 259 14.36 19.10 -14.65
N THR A 260 14.54 18.28 -15.68
CA THR A 260 13.53 17.32 -16.12
C THR A 260 13.69 16.00 -15.36
N LEU A 261 13.39 16.01 -14.07
CA LEU A 261 13.11 14.79 -13.30
C LEU A 261 11.82 14.17 -13.84
N ARG A 262 11.93 13.53 -15.01
CA ARG A 262 10.87 12.73 -15.63
C ARG A 262 10.79 11.44 -14.81
N PRO A 263 9.65 11.15 -14.15
CA PRO A 263 9.46 9.87 -13.50
C PRO A 263 9.69 8.77 -14.54
N SER A 264 10.68 7.91 -14.30
CA SER A 264 10.98 6.82 -15.23
C SER A 264 9.73 5.95 -15.41
N PRO A 265 9.32 5.64 -16.66
CA PRO A 265 8.14 4.83 -16.91
C PRO A 265 8.20 3.49 -16.16
N PRO A 266 7.14 3.09 -15.43
CA PRO A 266 7.10 1.84 -14.68
C PRO A 266 7.42 0.63 -15.58
N LYS A 267 8.40 -0.18 -15.17
CA LYS A 267 8.81 -1.38 -15.92
C LYS A 267 7.69 -2.43 -15.90
N ARG A 268 7.30 -2.83 -17.11
CA ARG A 268 6.16 -3.66 -17.52
C ARG A 268 6.12 -5.01 -16.82
N THR A 269 4.98 -5.35 -16.20
CA THR A 269 4.61 -6.75 -15.92
C THR A 269 3.48 -7.19 -16.86
N SER A 270 3.52 -8.46 -17.24
CA SER A 270 2.90 -9.05 -18.42
C SER A 270 1.35 -9.11 -18.42
N GLY A 271 0.75 -8.72 -19.55
CA GLY A 271 -0.15 -9.63 -20.28
C GLY A 271 -1.66 -9.41 -20.19
N ARG A 272 -2.33 -10.03 -19.21
CA ARG A 272 -3.78 -10.33 -19.35
C ARG A 272 -4.67 -10.01 -18.14
N LEU A 273 -4.11 -9.51 -17.04
CA LEU A 273 -4.87 -8.91 -15.92
C LEU A 273 -4.90 -7.37 -15.99
N ALA A 274 -4.36 -6.81 -17.07
CA ALA A 274 -3.88 -5.44 -17.15
C ALA A 274 -4.96 -4.36 -17.10
N SER A 275 -6.22 -4.60 -17.49
CA SER A 275 -7.19 -3.51 -17.60
C SER A 275 -7.67 -2.97 -16.25
N LYS A 276 -7.94 -3.84 -15.27
CA LYS A 276 -8.35 -3.39 -13.93
C LYS A 276 -7.19 -2.75 -13.17
N THR A 277 -6.00 -3.32 -13.31
CA THR A 277 -4.78 -2.77 -12.71
C THR A 277 -4.38 -1.44 -13.35
N ALA A 278 -4.49 -1.29 -14.68
CA ALA A 278 -4.18 -0.05 -15.38
C ALA A 278 -5.07 1.12 -14.96
N VAL A 279 -6.37 0.88 -14.68
CA VAL A 279 -7.25 1.92 -14.15
C VAL A 279 -6.80 2.39 -12.77
N LEU A 280 -6.37 1.45 -11.90
CA LEU A 280 -5.84 1.78 -10.58
C LEU A 280 -4.50 2.52 -10.67
N GLU A 281 -3.58 2.05 -11.53
CA GLU A 281 -2.29 2.70 -11.78
C GLU A 281 -2.45 4.10 -12.37
N ARG A 282 -3.39 4.30 -13.30
CA ARG A 282 -3.72 5.63 -13.85
C ARG A 282 -4.26 6.55 -12.76
N ALA A 283 -5.15 6.06 -11.89
CA ALA A 283 -5.69 6.84 -10.78
C ALA A 283 -4.61 7.21 -9.74
N GLU A 284 -3.66 6.31 -9.48
CA GLU A 284 -2.52 6.58 -8.60
C GLU A 284 -1.56 7.61 -9.20
N PHE A 285 -1.24 7.47 -10.50
CA PHE A 285 -0.43 8.42 -11.25
C PHE A 285 -1.03 9.83 -11.27
N LEU A 286 -2.36 9.94 -11.47
CA LEU A 286 -3.06 11.23 -11.41
C LEU A 286 -2.93 11.87 -10.02
N LYS A 287 -3.11 11.11 -8.94
CA LYS A 287 -2.98 11.62 -7.57
C LYS A 287 -1.56 12.12 -7.27
N GLU A 288 -0.55 11.35 -7.68
CA GLU A 288 0.85 11.72 -7.47
C GLU A 288 1.24 12.96 -8.29
N THR A 289 0.83 13.02 -9.56
CA THR A 289 1.08 14.16 -10.44
C THR A 289 0.41 15.42 -9.89
N LYS A 290 -0.87 15.36 -9.50
CA LYS A 290 -1.58 16.49 -8.87
C LYS A 290 -0.90 16.94 -7.59
N LYS A 291 -0.39 16.01 -6.76
CA LYS A 291 0.35 16.34 -5.53
C LYS A 291 1.66 17.08 -5.82
N TYR A 292 2.38 16.71 -6.88
CA TYR A 292 3.59 17.42 -7.31
C TYR A 292 3.24 18.83 -7.81
N LEU A 293 2.24 18.95 -8.67
CA LEU A 293 1.82 20.22 -9.24
C LEU A 293 1.27 21.20 -8.19
N LYS A 294 0.57 20.71 -7.14
CA LYS A 294 0.11 21.53 -6.01
C LYS A 294 1.23 22.21 -5.21
N ARG A 295 2.49 21.77 -5.35
CA ARG A 295 3.65 22.40 -4.70
C ARG A 295 4.24 23.53 -5.54
N LEU A 296 3.88 23.63 -6.81
CA LEU A 296 4.34 24.69 -7.69
C LEU A 296 3.54 25.97 -7.42
N LYS A 297 4.24 27.11 -7.41
CA LYS A 297 3.61 28.43 -7.38
C LYS A 297 2.92 28.72 -8.73
N LYS A 298 2.02 29.71 -8.77
CA LYS A 298 1.29 30.16 -9.97
C LYS A 298 2.20 30.28 -11.21
N HIS A 299 3.35 30.94 -11.07
CA HIS A 299 4.32 31.13 -12.15
C HIS A 299 4.87 29.81 -12.70
N GLY A 300 5.18 28.84 -11.83
CA GLY A 300 5.66 27.51 -12.26
C GLY A 300 4.59 26.72 -13.01
N LEU A 301 3.32 26.85 -12.63
CA LEU A 301 2.21 26.24 -13.34
C LEU A 301 1.99 26.88 -14.72
N GLN A 302 2.09 28.21 -14.83
CA GLN A 302 2.00 28.91 -16.12
C GLN A 302 3.08 28.47 -17.11
N ILE A 303 4.32 28.26 -16.64
CA ILE A 303 5.41 27.73 -17.49
C ILE A 303 5.06 26.33 -18.01
N LEU A 304 4.53 25.45 -17.15
CA LEU A 304 4.12 24.10 -17.57
C LEU A 304 2.95 24.13 -18.55
N CYS A 305 1.96 24.99 -18.31
CA CYS A 305 0.85 25.22 -19.23
C CYS A 305 1.35 25.66 -20.62
N GLY A 306 2.27 26.64 -20.68
CA GLY A 306 2.86 27.09 -21.94
C GLY A 306 3.65 25.99 -22.66
N LYS A 307 4.38 25.15 -21.92
CA LYS A 307 5.12 24.01 -22.50
C LYS A 307 4.23 22.91 -23.03
N GLU A 308 3.10 22.66 -22.39
CA GLU A 308 2.16 21.58 -22.74
C GLU A 308 1.02 22.04 -23.66
N GLY A 309 1.00 23.32 -24.06
CA GLY A 309 -0.05 23.88 -24.92
C GLY A 309 -1.42 24.00 -24.23
N ILE A 310 -1.44 24.11 -22.90
CA ILE A 310 -2.66 24.23 -22.08
C ILE A 310 -2.91 25.69 -21.75
N THR A 311 -4.14 26.18 -21.94
CA THR A 311 -4.53 27.55 -21.55
C THR A 311 -4.66 27.69 -20.04
N PHE A 312 -3.94 28.64 -19.45
CA PHE A 312 -3.98 28.86 -17.99
C PHE A 312 -5.22 29.66 -17.57
N VAL A 313 -6.21 29.01 -16.96
CA VAL A 313 -7.43 29.67 -16.43
C VAL A 313 -7.36 29.85 -14.91
N THR A 314 -7.27 28.74 -14.16
CA THR A 314 -7.07 28.75 -12.70
C THR A 314 -6.00 27.73 -12.32
N CYS A 315 -5.38 27.88 -11.13
CA CYS A 315 -4.37 26.93 -10.66
C CYS A 315 -4.92 25.50 -10.57
N GLU A 316 -6.11 25.30 -10.02
CA GLU A 316 -6.68 23.95 -9.86
C GLU A 316 -7.06 23.34 -11.23
N GLN A 317 -7.57 24.13 -12.18
CA GLN A 317 -7.86 23.68 -13.53
C GLN A 317 -6.57 23.29 -14.27
N ALA A 318 -5.56 24.14 -14.27
CA ALA A 318 -4.25 23.85 -14.85
C ALA A 318 -3.62 22.56 -14.28
N ILE A 319 -3.71 22.37 -12.95
CA ILE A 319 -3.23 21.15 -12.28
C ILE A 319 -3.97 19.90 -12.80
N ASN A 320 -5.29 19.99 -13.00
CA ASN A 320 -6.09 18.87 -13.48
C ASN A 320 -5.78 18.55 -14.94
N GLU A 321 -5.72 19.56 -15.81
CA GLU A 321 -5.46 19.41 -17.24
C GLU A 321 -4.04 18.87 -17.51
N ILE A 322 -3.01 19.40 -16.85
CA ILE A 322 -1.63 18.88 -16.93
C ILE A 322 -1.55 17.43 -16.46
N ALA A 323 -2.21 17.10 -15.34
CA ALA A 323 -2.19 15.73 -14.80
C ALA A 323 -2.88 14.74 -15.74
N GLU A 324 -4.00 15.14 -16.34
CA GLU A 324 -4.73 14.32 -17.31
C GLU A 324 -3.96 14.13 -18.61
N LEU A 325 -3.38 15.20 -19.17
CA LEU A 325 -2.57 15.13 -20.39
C LEU A 325 -1.37 14.18 -20.18
N ARG A 326 -0.64 14.33 -19.06
CA ARG A 326 0.49 13.44 -18.74
C ARG A 326 0.05 12.00 -18.52
N ALA A 327 -1.11 11.77 -17.91
CA ALA A 327 -1.66 10.43 -17.74
C ALA A 327 -2.04 9.82 -19.09
N SER A 328 -2.68 10.58 -19.98
CA SER A 328 -2.98 10.11 -21.32
C SER A 328 -1.72 9.79 -22.13
N LEU A 329 -0.68 10.61 -22.05
CA LEU A 329 0.61 10.28 -22.68
C LEU A 329 1.25 9.01 -22.09
N ALA A 330 1.13 8.78 -20.78
CA ALA A 330 1.72 7.61 -20.13
C ALA A 330 0.94 6.31 -20.39
N PHE A 331 -0.40 6.39 -20.50
CA PHE A 331 -1.28 5.22 -20.52
C PHE A 331 -2.02 5.01 -21.86
N ASP A 332 -2.30 6.06 -22.64
CA ASP A 332 -3.06 5.99 -23.91
C ASP A 332 -2.14 5.78 -25.13
N LEU A 333 -0.82 5.97 -25.02
CA LEU A 333 0.17 5.61 -26.06
C LEU A 333 0.38 4.09 -26.22
N ARG A 334 -0.61 3.27 -25.90
CA ARG A 334 -0.65 1.88 -26.37
C ARG A 334 -1.52 1.85 -27.63
N PRO A 335 -0.92 1.96 -28.85
CA PRO A 335 -1.62 1.48 -30.03
C PRO A 335 -2.15 0.08 -29.68
N PRO A 336 -3.43 -0.22 -29.91
CA PRO A 336 -3.86 -1.60 -29.88
C PRO A 336 -2.88 -2.38 -30.76
N PRO A 337 -2.35 -3.54 -30.32
CA PRO A 337 -1.51 -4.34 -31.19
C PRO A 337 -2.29 -4.46 -32.49
N LYS A 338 -1.72 -3.97 -33.60
CA LYS A 338 -2.27 -4.12 -34.93
C LYS A 338 -2.45 -5.63 -35.10
N SER A 339 -3.64 -6.13 -34.80
CA SER A 339 -4.06 -7.45 -35.25
C SER A 339 -4.03 -7.33 -36.74
N ASP A 340 -3.13 -8.10 -37.36
CA ASP A 340 -2.87 -8.13 -38.79
C ASP A 340 -4.16 -7.89 -39.57
N CYS A 341 -4.25 -6.67 -40.12
CA CYS A 341 -5.27 -6.33 -41.07
C CYS A 341 -4.89 -7.13 -42.32
N PRO A 342 -5.73 -8.07 -42.79
CA PRO A 342 -5.44 -8.77 -44.04
C PRO A 342 -5.47 -7.71 -45.14
N ILE A 343 -4.34 -7.60 -45.82
CA ILE A 343 -4.10 -6.81 -47.03
C ILE A 343 -5.31 -6.99 -47.98
N PRO A 344 -6.07 -5.95 -48.30
CA PRO A 344 -6.85 -5.90 -49.53
C PRO A 344 -6.00 -5.15 -50.56
N ASP A 345 -5.44 -5.90 -51.50
CA ASP A 345 -4.92 -5.35 -52.75
C ASP A 345 -6.08 -4.71 -53.55
N SER A 346 -5.98 -3.41 -53.87
CA SER A 346 -6.57 -2.71 -55.05
C SER A 346 -6.40 -1.21 -54.85
N GLU A 347 -5.39 -0.61 -55.49
CA GLU A 347 -5.49 0.01 -56.82
C GLU A 347 -6.23 1.35 -56.85
N ALA A 348 -5.42 2.39 -57.08
CA ALA A 348 -5.68 3.61 -57.84
C ALA A 348 -6.97 4.41 -57.59
N LYS A 349 -6.81 5.65 -57.07
CA LYS A 349 -7.16 6.81 -57.91
C LYS A 349 -6.52 8.12 -57.43
N ASP A 350 -5.74 8.66 -58.35
CA ASP A 350 -5.32 10.04 -58.53
C ASP A 350 -6.49 11.04 -58.46
N THR A 351 -6.35 12.15 -57.71
CA THR A 351 -6.98 13.49 -57.89
C THR A 351 -6.83 14.29 -56.59
N ARG A 352 -6.59 15.59 -56.55
CA ARG A 352 -6.04 16.62 -57.44
C ARG A 352 -5.88 17.84 -56.52
N GLU A 353 -4.92 18.67 -56.82
CA GLU A 353 -4.63 19.98 -56.23
C GLU A 353 -5.89 20.84 -56.06
N GLU A 354 -5.93 21.66 -55.01
CA GLU A 354 -6.30 23.07 -55.16
C GLU A 354 -5.83 23.89 -53.95
N GLU A 355 -5.11 24.95 -54.29
CA GLU A 355 -4.73 26.09 -53.47
C GLU A 355 -5.98 26.77 -52.86
N GLN A 356 -5.86 27.29 -51.64
CA GLN A 356 -6.52 28.56 -51.36
C GLN A 356 -5.75 29.42 -50.36
N GLU A 357 -5.45 30.61 -50.88
CA GLU A 357 -4.85 31.81 -50.31
C GLU A 357 -5.55 32.38 -49.06
N ASP A 358 -4.70 32.90 -48.17
CA ASP A 358 -4.69 34.30 -47.66
C ASP A 358 -5.80 34.83 -46.72
N ALA A 359 -5.38 35.87 -45.99
CA ALA A 359 -6.02 36.66 -44.94
C ALA A 359 -5.91 36.08 -43.52
N GLY A 360 -5.33 36.75 -42.52
CA GLY A 360 -4.96 38.16 -42.43
C GLY A 360 -5.33 38.69 -41.04
N VAL A 361 -4.32 39.17 -40.33
CA VAL A 361 -4.34 40.36 -39.45
C VAL A 361 -5.08 40.31 -38.09
N GLN A 362 -4.42 40.95 -37.11
CA GLN A 362 -4.90 41.55 -35.85
C GLN A 362 -4.92 40.63 -34.63
N GLY A 363 -4.35 40.98 -33.47
CA GLY A 363 -3.71 42.21 -33.03
C GLY A 363 -3.33 41.99 -31.57
N THR A 364 -2.04 42.12 -31.26
CA THR A 364 -1.52 42.15 -29.89
C THR A 364 -1.94 43.46 -29.23
N GLN A 365 -2.82 43.39 -28.24
CA GLN A 365 -3.01 44.48 -27.28
C GLN A 365 -1.99 44.37 -26.15
N PRO A 366 -1.28 45.46 -25.81
CA PRO A 366 -0.60 45.59 -24.53
C PRO A 366 -1.63 45.96 -23.46
N VAL A 367 -1.70 45.18 -22.39
CA VAL A 367 -2.44 45.58 -21.18
C VAL A 367 -1.43 46.24 -20.25
N GLU A 368 -1.48 47.58 -20.20
CA GLU A 368 -1.05 48.35 -19.04
C GLU A 368 -1.92 47.91 -17.85
N VAL A 369 -1.27 47.44 -16.78
CA VAL A 369 -1.92 47.34 -15.47
C VAL A 369 -1.19 48.34 -14.60
N ASP A 370 -1.91 49.41 -14.29
CA ASP A 370 -1.53 50.47 -13.36
C ASP A 370 -1.13 49.89 -12.00
N ASP A 371 0.07 50.27 -11.57
CA ASP A 371 0.44 50.43 -10.17
C ASP A 371 -0.51 51.46 -9.54
N ASP A 372 -1.30 51.07 -8.55
CA ASP A 372 -1.72 51.94 -7.43
C ASP A 372 -2.62 51.16 -6.47
N GLU A 373 -2.16 50.95 -5.23
CA GLU A 373 -2.99 51.18 -4.02
C GLU A 373 -2.17 51.05 -2.73
N PRO A 374 -2.58 51.74 -1.65
CA PRO A 374 -1.68 52.53 -0.82
C PRO A 374 -1.43 51.89 0.56
N LEU A 375 -0.36 52.38 1.18
CA LEU A 375 -0.11 52.25 2.61
C LEU A 375 -1.25 52.93 3.38
N ALA A 376 -2.05 52.15 4.11
CA ALA A 376 -2.87 52.66 5.20
C ALA A 376 -2.29 52.16 6.53
N ASN A 377 -1.69 53.11 7.23
CA ASN A 377 -1.46 53.07 8.67
C ASN A 377 -2.80 53.14 9.40
N GLU A 378 -3.05 52.24 10.34
CA GLU A 378 -3.60 52.55 11.68
C GLU A 378 -3.31 51.42 12.67
#